data_AF-A0A2U1BC13-F1
#
_entry.id   AF-A0A2U1BC13-F1
#
_cell.length_a   1.000
_cell.length_b   1.000
_cell.length_c   1.000
_cell.angle_alpha   90.00
_cell.angle_beta   90.00
_cell.angle_gamma   90.00
#
_symmetry.space_group_name_H-M   'P 1'
#
loop_
_entity.id
_entity.type
_entity.pdbx_description
1 polymer ?
#
loop_
_entity_poly.entity_id
_entity_poly.type
_entity_poly.pdbx_seq_one_letter_code
_entity_poly.pdbx_strand_id
1 'polypeptide(L)'
;MERLTYWCPNGQGGGEWRVNIDGREERGLHVDRLAAYEDTWIGPEEIKATFTPEAVIKLAAQALGTTPDRLRELAQADREKNDPLTLDELRGMRGKWVWVVSPDKDLTVSAWAYVGANRVFTYWEYDNDELVGRVVYNLCDYGAWIAYRNPIKTVMPGEEQHGV
;
A
#
# COMPACT_ATOMS: atom_id res chain seq x y z
N MET A 1 -26.54 -10.57 -18.89
CA MET A 1 -27.06 -9.21 -18.63
C MET A 1 -28.29 -9.01 -19.51
N GLU A 2 -29.37 -8.44 -18.99
CA GLU A 2 -30.53 -8.08 -19.82
C GLU A 2 -30.24 -6.76 -20.53
N ARG A 3 -30.49 -6.69 -21.84
CA ARG A 3 -30.25 -5.50 -22.65
C ARG A 3 -31.33 -4.46 -22.37
N LEU A 4 -30.93 -3.25 -22.02
CA LEU A 4 -31.83 -2.12 -21.74
C LEU A 4 -32.09 -1.28 -22.98
N THR A 5 -31.13 -1.19 -23.90
CA THR A 5 -31.28 -0.43 -25.14
C THR A 5 -31.99 -1.23 -26.22
N TYR A 6 -32.81 -0.56 -27.02
CA TYR A 6 -33.42 -1.13 -28.21
C TYR A 6 -33.30 -0.19 -29.40
N TRP A 7 -33.26 -0.76 -30.60
CA TRP A 7 -33.13 0.01 -31.83
C TRP A 7 -34.51 0.47 -32.32
N CYS A 8 -34.70 1.78 -32.49
CA CYS A 8 -35.92 2.36 -33.06
C CYS A 8 -35.65 2.79 -34.51
N PRO A 9 -36.15 2.05 -35.52
CA PRO A 9 -35.93 2.39 -36.92
C PRO A 9 -36.74 3.63 -37.34
N ASN A 10 -36.16 4.48 -38.18
CA ASN A 10 -36.80 5.70 -38.68
C ASN A 10 -37.56 5.50 -40.01
N GLY A 11 -37.61 4.27 -40.53
CA GLY A 11 -38.26 3.94 -41.80
C GLY A 11 -37.48 4.35 -43.06
N GLN A 12 -36.30 4.95 -42.93
CA GLN A 12 -35.45 5.43 -44.04
C GLN A 12 -34.09 4.69 -44.11
N GLY A 13 -34.01 3.50 -43.53
CA GLY A 13 -32.76 2.73 -43.43
C GLY A 13 -31.82 3.18 -42.32
N GLY A 14 -32.24 4.14 -41.49
CA GLY A 14 -31.57 4.54 -40.26
C GLY A 14 -32.42 4.25 -39.03
N GLY A 15 -32.01 4.80 -37.91
CA GLY A 15 -32.69 4.67 -36.62
C GLY A 15 -31.85 5.28 -35.51
N GLU A 16 -32.35 5.18 -34.30
CA GLU A 16 -31.64 5.61 -33.11
C GLU A 16 -31.80 4.57 -32.01
N TRP A 17 -30.76 4.40 -31.20
CA TRP A 17 -30.88 3.63 -29.96
C TRP A 17 -31.70 4.41 -28.95
N ARG A 18 -32.60 3.70 -28.26
CA ARG A 18 -33.45 4.25 -27.20
C ARG A 18 -33.40 3.36 -25.96
N VAL A 19 -33.66 3.95 -24.82
CA VAL A 19 -33.86 3.25 -23.55
C VAL A 19 -35.03 3.87 -22.81
N ASN A 20 -35.83 3.03 -22.15
CA ASN A 20 -36.93 3.49 -21.32
C ASN A 20 -36.50 3.51 -19.85
N ILE A 21 -36.56 4.67 -19.20
CA ILE A 21 -36.27 4.85 -17.79
C ILE A 21 -37.54 5.40 -17.15
N ASP A 22 -38.19 4.61 -16.30
CA ASP A 22 -39.42 4.96 -15.57
C ASP A 22 -40.53 5.54 -16.47
N GLY A 23 -40.71 4.96 -17.67
CA GLY A 23 -41.73 5.39 -18.63
C GLY A 23 -41.31 6.56 -19.52
N ARG A 24 -40.09 7.10 -19.36
CA ARG A 24 -39.53 8.12 -20.23
C ARG A 24 -38.56 7.50 -21.24
N GLU A 25 -38.76 7.84 -22.51
CA GLU A 25 -37.84 7.49 -23.59
C GLU A 25 -36.64 8.45 -23.63
N GLU A 26 -35.46 7.90 -23.40
CA GLU A 26 -34.17 8.60 -23.52
C GLU A 26 -33.44 8.19 -24.81
N ARG A 27 -32.70 9.13 -25.39
CA ARG A 27 -31.97 8.95 -26.66
C ARG A 27 -30.75 9.86 -26.76
N GLY A 28 -29.85 9.54 -27.67
CA GLY A 28 -28.62 10.30 -27.97
C GLY A 28 -27.35 9.58 -27.54
N LEU A 29 -26.22 10.30 -27.55
CA LEU A 29 -24.87 9.71 -27.42
C LEU A 29 -24.67 8.81 -26.19
N HIS A 30 -25.33 9.10 -25.07
CA HIS A 30 -25.24 8.28 -23.87
C HIS A 30 -25.93 6.91 -24.05
N VAL A 31 -27.03 6.87 -24.81
CA VAL A 31 -27.73 5.63 -25.17
C VAL A 31 -26.95 4.84 -26.23
N ASP A 32 -26.35 5.52 -27.21
CA ASP A 32 -25.48 4.86 -28.20
C ASP A 32 -24.28 4.19 -27.53
N ARG A 33 -23.66 4.85 -26.54
CA ARG A 33 -22.56 4.27 -25.74
C ARG A 33 -23.02 3.08 -24.90
N LEU A 34 -24.23 3.16 -24.32
CA LEU A 34 -24.79 2.05 -23.55
C LEU A 34 -25.07 0.84 -24.45
N ALA A 35 -25.65 1.06 -25.63
CA ALA A 35 -25.89 0.01 -26.61
C ALA A 35 -24.57 -0.67 -27.04
N ALA A 36 -23.52 0.13 -27.31
CA ALA A 36 -22.20 -0.39 -27.64
C ALA A 36 -21.56 -1.18 -26.48
N TYR A 37 -21.78 -0.76 -25.23
CA TYR A 37 -21.34 -1.52 -24.05
C TYR A 37 -22.11 -2.85 -23.94
N GLU A 38 -23.44 -2.83 -24.09
CA GLU A 38 -24.28 -4.03 -24.07
C GLU A 38 -23.92 -5.02 -25.20
N ASP A 39 -23.47 -4.52 -26.35
CA ASP A 39 -22.96 -5.33 -27.46
C ASP A 39 -21.64 -6.05 -27.13
N THR A 40 -20.89 -5.61 -26.12
CA THR A 40 -19.72 -6.36 -25.65
C THR A 40 -20.12 -7.65 -24.94
N TRP A 41 -21.38 -7.76 -24.49
CA TRP A 41 -21.92 -8.84 -23.66
C TRP A 41 -21.17 -9.10 -22.35
N ILE A 42 -20.17 -8.28 -22.01
CA ILE A 42 -19.38 -8.42 -20.78
C ILE A 42 -20.11 -7.71 -19.64
N GLY A 43 -20.76 -8.48 -18.78
CA GLY A 43 -21.41 -7.94 -17.59
C GLY A 43 -20.38 -7.37 -16.60
N PRO A 44 -20.73 -6.37 -15.77
CA PRO A 44 -19.85 -5.89 -14.70
C PRO A 44 -19.35 -7.02 -13.78
N GLU A 45 -20.19 -8.03 -13.57
CA GLU A 45 -19.84 -9.23 -12.80
C GLU A 45 -18.86 -10.16 -13.53
N GLU A 46 -18.89 -10.23 -14.88
CA GLU A 46 -17.88 -10.96 -15.67
C GLU A 46 -16.53 -10.23 -15.68
N ILE A 47 -16.53 -8.89 -15.65
CA ILE A 47 -15.31 -8.10 -15.44
C ILE A 47 -14.72 -8.44 -14.06
N LYS A 48 -15.52 -8.38 -12.99
CA LYS A 48 -15.08 -8.76 -11.65
C LYS A 48 -14.60 -10.21 -11.57
N ALA A 49 -15.28 -11.15 -12.24
CA ALA A 49 -14.87 -12.54 -12.29
C ALA A 49 -13.53 -12.74 -13.03
N THR A 50 -13.23 -11.91 -14.02
CA THR A 50 -11.97 -11.94 -14.78
C THR A 50 -10.80 -11.37 -13.95
N PHE A 51 -11.06 -10.36 -13.11
CA PHE A 51 -10.07 -9.78 -12.21
C PHE A 51 -10.15 -10.41 -10.80
N THR A 52 -9.91 -11.71 -10.72
CA THR A 52 -9.71 -12.35 -9.41
C THR A 52 -8.56 -11.69 -8.65
N PRO A 53 -8.55 -11.67 -7.30
CA PRO A 53 -7.42 -11.17 -6.53
C PRO A 53 -6.07 -11.73 -6.99
N GLU A 54 -6.04 -13.01 -7.38
CA GLU A 54 -4.86 -13.67 -7.94
C GLU A 54 -4.43 -13.10 -9.29
N ALA A 55 -5.37 -12.78 -10.17
CA ALA A 55 -5.08 -12.16 -11.46
C ALA A 55 -4.53 -10.73 -11.26
N VAL A 56 -5.11 -9.97 -10.33
CA VAL A 56 -4.63 -8.63 -9.99
C VAL A 56 -3.23 -8.67 -9.39
N ILE A 57 -2.95 -9.61 -8.46
CA ILE A 57 -1.61 -9.76 -7.88
C ILE A 57 -0.58 -10.14 -8.95
N LYS A 58 -0.92 -11.02 -9.89
CA LYS A 58 -0.02 -11.38 -11.00
C LYS A 58 0.28 -10.19 -11.92
N LEU A 59 -0.75 -9.42 -12.26
CA LEU A 59 -0.61 -8.23 -13.11
C LEU A 59 0.26 -7.16 -12.41
N ALA A 60 0.00 -6.91 -11.12
CA ALA A 60 0.78 -5.98 -10.32
C ALA A 60 2.25 -6.45 -10.20
N ALA A 61 2.49 -7.74 -9.97
CA ALA A 61 3.84 -8.30 -9.91
C ALA A 61 4.61 -8.05 -11.21
N GLN A 62 3.97 -8.30 -12.35
CA GLN A 62 4.55 -8.06 -13.66
C GLN A 62 4.85 -6.57 -13.89
N ALA A 63 3.90 -5.69 -13.59
CA ALA A 63 4.06 -4.24 -13.75
C ALA A 63 5.21 -3.68 -12.89
N LEU A 64 5.40 -4.24 -11.69
CA LEU A 64 6.45 -3.84 -10.74
C LEU A 64 7.77 -4.60 -10.92
N GLY A 65 7.88 -5.50 -11.90
CA GLY A 65 9.09 -6.31 -12.14
C GLY A 65 9.43 -7.26 -10.98
N THR A 66 8.42 -7.76 -10.27
CA THR A 66 8.57 -8.65 -9.10
C THR A 66 7.75 -9.94 -9.25
N THR A 67 7.70 -10.77 -8.20
CA THR A 67 6.89 -11.99 -8.18
C THR A 67 5.63 -11.82 -7.32
N PRO A 68 4.54 -12.55 -7.62
CA PRO A 68 3.34 -12.57 -6.79
C PRO A 68 3.63 -12.90 -5.32
N ASP A 69 4.53 -13.85 -5.07
CA ASP A 69 4.89 -14.27 -3.72
C ASP A 69 5.66 -13.17 -2.97
N ARG A 70 6.53 -12.43 -3.66
CA ARG A 70 7.21 -11.29 -3.06
C ARG A 70 6.24 -10.17 -2.69
N LEU A 71 5.23 -9.90 -3.52
CA LEU A 71 4.17 -8.95 -3.16
C LEU A 71 3.37 -9.39 -1.94
N ARG A 72 3.06 -10.69 -1.82
CA ARG A 72 2.37 -11.24 -0.64
C ARG A 72 3.22 -11.12 0.62
N GLU A 73 4.51 -11.42 0.52
CA GLU A 73 5.47 -11.25 1.62
C GLU A 73 5.55 -9.79 2.06
N LEU A 74 5.66 -8.85 1.12
CA LEU A 74 5.68 -7.41 1.43
C LEU A 74 4.35 -6.94 2.04
N ALA A 75 3.21 -7.40 1.53
CA ALA A 75 1.90 -7.08 2.09
C ALA A 75 1.65 -7.73 3.46
N GLN A 76 2.32 -8.85 3.75
CA GLN A 76 2.32 -9.47 5.07
C GLN A 76 3.20 -8.68 6.03
N ALA A 77 4.41 -8.31 5.62
CA ALA A 77 5.32 -7.48 6.39
C ALA A 77 4.73 -6.07 6.68
N ASP A 78 3.92 -5.54 5.77
CA ASP A 78 3.18 -4.28 5.98
C ASP A 78 2.01 -4.44 6.97
N ARG A 79 1.34 -5.60 6.97
CA ARG A 79 0.26 -5.91 7.91
C ARG A 79 0.77 -6.29 9.30
N GLU A 80 1.99 -6.79 9.40
CA GLU A 80 2.64 -7.01 10.68
C GLU A 80 2.85 -5.65 11.36
N LYS A 81 2.05 -5.39 12.40
CA LYS A 81 2.24 -4.21 13.24
C LYS A 81 3.65 -4.25 13.80
N ASN A 82 4.46 -3.29 13.38
CA ASN A 82 5.75 -3.02 13.99
C ASN A 82 5.50 -2.15 15.24
N ASP A 83 4.81 -2.71 16.22
CA ASP A 83 4.56 -2.05 17.50
C ASP A 83 5.90 -1.91 18.27
N PRO A 84 6.04 -0.88 19.13
CA PRO A 84 7.23 -0.76 19.96
C PRO A 84 7.40 -2.01 20.82
N LEU A 85 8.62 -2.52 20.90
CA LEU A 85 8.95 -3.63 21.78
C LEU A 85 8.64 -3.24 23.24
N THR A 86 8.09 -4.16 24.02
CA THR A 86 8.08 -4.01 25.48
C THR A 86 9.49 -4.19 26.04
N LEU A 87 9.72 -3.78 27.30
CA LEU A 87 11.03 -3.96 27.94
C LEU A 87 11.44 -5.45 28.00
N ASP A 88 10.49 -6.34 28.27
CA ASP A 88 10.78 -7.77 28.38
C ASP A 88 11.06 -8.40 27.01
N GLU A 89 10.35 -7.98 25.96
CA GLU A 89 10.67 -8.38 24.59
C GLU A 89 12.05 -7.88 24.17
N LEU A 90 12.39 -6.63 24.48
CA LEU A 90 13.70 -6.06 24.19
C LEU A 90 14.82 -6.80 24.93
N ARG A 91 14.62 -7.17 26.20
CA ARG A 91 15.57 -8.04 26.95
C ARG A 91 15.73 -9.40 26.27
N GLY A 92 14.64 -9.97 25.75
CA GLY A 92 14.65 -11.20 24.96
C GLY A 92 15.40 -11.09 23.62
N MET A 93 15.68 -9.87 23.14
CA MET A 93 16.45 -9.60 21.93
C MET A 93 17.97 -9.52 22.17
N ARG A 94 18.47 -9.88 23.36
CA ARG A 94 19.91 -9.92 23.64
C ARG A 94 20.68 -10.68 22.55
N GLY A 95 21.72 -10.05 22.02
CA GLY A 95 22.52 -10.58 20.92
C GLY A 95 21.93 -10.36 19.53
N LYS A 96 20.81 -9.63 19.41
CA LYS A 96 20.17 -9.27 18.16
C LYS A 96 20.21 -7.76 17.92
N TRP A 97 19.89 -7.39 16.68
CA TRP A 97 19.73 -6.00 16.25
C TRP A 97 18.26 -5.57 16.36
N VAL A 98 18.06 -4.32 16.75
CA VAL A 98 16.75 -3.67 16.86
C VAL A 98 16.83 -2.26 16.27
N TRP A 99 15.70 -1.74 15.81
CA TRP A 99 15.63 -0.37 15.30
C TRP A 99 15.27 0.58 16.45
N VAL A 100 16.14 1.53 16.78
CA VAL A 100 15.91 2.51 17.86
C VAL A 100 15.55 3.85 17.24
N VAL A 101 14.53 4.51 17.79
CA VAL A 101 14.15 5.87 17.43
C VAL A 101 14.56 6.80 18.56
N SER A 102 15.28 7.88 18.22
CA SER A 102 15.64 8.91 19.18
C SER A 102 14.36 9.57 19.76
N PRO A 103 14.30 9.77 21.07
CA PRO A 103 13.19 10.52 21.69
C PRO A 103 13.27 12.02 21.44
N ASP A 104 14.43 12.50 21.00
CA ASP A 104 14.63 13.90 20.65
C ASP A 104 13.95 14.21 19.31
N LYS A 105 12.91 15.04 19.37
CA LYS A 105 12.11 15.45 18.21
C LYS A 105 12.88 16.36 17.25
N ASP A 106 13.93 17.02 17.72
CA ASP A 106 14.74 17.93 16.92
C ASP A 106 15.90 17.19 16.22
N LEU A 107 16.25 16.00 16.72
CA LEU A 107 17.27 15.14 16.11
C LEU A 107 16.65 14.07 15.22
N THR A 108 15.42 13.58 15.47
CA THR A 108 14.69 12.56 14.67
C THR A 108 15.57 11.47 14.04
N VAL A 109 16.60 11.02 14.75
CA VAL A 109 17.53 10.03 14.22
C VAL A 109 17.02 8.64 14.59
N SER A 110 16.97 7.75 13.62
CA SER A 110 16.61 6.35 13.83
C SER A 110 17.69 5.45 13.22
N ALA A 111 18.11 4.40 13.94
CA ALA A 111 19.19 3.52 13.48
C ALA A 111 19.09 2.11 14.04
N TRP A 112 19.79 1.20 13.38
CA TRP A 112 20.01 -0.15 13.88
C TRP A 112 20.96 -0.15 15.09
N ALA A 113 20.53 -0.80 16.15
CA ALA A 113 21.26 -0.88 17.41
C ALA A 113 21.36 -2.33 17.92
N TYR A 114 22.50 -2.69 18.48
CA TYR A 114 22.78 -4.02 19.01
C TYR A 114 22.43 -4.12 20.50
N VAL A 115 21.65 -5.15 20.87
CA VAL A 115 21.18 -5.35 22.26
C VAL A 115 22.19 -6.15 23.08
N GLY A 116 22.82 -5.50 24.05
CA GLY A 116 23.68 -6.12 25.06
C GLY A 116 22.92 -6.54 26.33
N ALA A 117 23.66 -6.93 27.38
CA ALA A 117 23.05 -7.44 28.62
C ALA A 117 22.20 -6.38 29.36
N ASN A 118 22.75 -5.16 29.51
CA ASN A 118 22.10 -4.06 30.25
C ASN A 118 22.03 -2.76 29.42
N ARG A 119 22.53 -2.79 28.17
CA ARG A 119 22.66 -1.62 27.32
C ARG A 119 22.36 -1.97 25.86
N VAL A 120 21.86 -1.01 25.09
CA VAL A 120 21.70 -1.08 23.64
C VAL A 120 22.70 -0.11 23.00
N PHE A 121 23.39 -0.56 21.94
CA PHE A 121 24.49 0.17 21.31
C PHE A 121 24.13 0.54 19.87
N THR A 122 24.18 1.82 19.54
CA THR A 122 24.07 2.28 18.15
C THR A 122 25.30 3.07 17.75
N TYR A 123 25.64 3.00 16.47
CA TYR A 123 26.62 3.88 15.83
C TYR A 123 25.85 4.88 14.98
N TRP A 124 26.17 6.17 15.10
CA TRP A 124 25.60 7.19 14.22
C TRP A 124 26.64 7.65 13.21
N GLU A 125 26.21 7.81 11.97
CA GLU A 125 26.90 8.61 10.96
C GLU A 125 26.25 10.00 10.99
N TYR A 126 27.04 11.02 11.30
CA TYR A 126 26.66 12.41 11.06
C TYR A 126 27.50 12.84 9.85
N ASP A 127 26.82 13.02 8.73
CA ASP A 127 27.38 13.29 7.40
C ASP A 127 27.89 12.05 6.63
N ASN A 128 27.71 12.07 5.31
CA ASN A 128 27.72 10.91 4.39
C ASN A 128 29.00 10.05 4.35
N ASP A 129 30.05 10.39 5.11
CA ASP A 129 31.36 9.73 5.01
C ASP A 129 32.14 9.56 6.35
N GLU A 130 31.53 9.78 7.53
CA GLU A 130 32.26 9.62 8.81
C GLU A 130 31.44 9.00 9.98
N LEU A 131 31.99 7.95 10.61
CA LEU A 131 31.46 7.32 11.83
C LEU A 131 31.99 8.07 13.07
N VAL A 132 31.18 8.96 13.66
CA VAL A 132 31.71 9.91 14.67
C VAL A 132 31.24 9.63 16.12
N GLY A 133 30.38 8.63 16.38
CA GLY A 133 30.00 8.38 17.79
C GLY A 133 29.27 7.07 18.09
N ARG A 134 29.58 6.52 19.29
CA ARG A 134 28.85 5.41 19.91
C ARG A 134 27.85 5.96 20.93
N VAL A 135 26.56 5.82 20.66
CA VAL A 135 25.52 6.12 21.65
C VAL A 135 25.10 4.84 22.36
N VAL A 136 24.96 4.96 23.67
CA VAL A 136 24.69 3.82 24.56
C VAL A 136 23.42 4.11 25.33
N TYR A 137 22.36 3.36 25.01
CA TYR A 137 21.10 3.44 25.69
C TYR A 137 21.07 2.46 26.85
N ASN A 138 20.67 2.92 28.04
CA ASN A 138 20.49 2.06 29.21
C ASN A 138 19.09 1.43 29.18
N LEU A 139 19.00 0.11 29.40
CA LEU A 139 17.71 -0.58 29.48
C LEU A 139 16.86 -0.11 30.67
N CYS A 140 17.48 0.42 31.72
CA CYS A 140 16.73 0.98 32.86
C CYS A 140 15.93 2.24 32.50
N ASP A 141 16.35 2.95 31.46
CA ASP A 141 15.70 4.18 31.00
C ASP A 141 14.75 3.93 29.82
N TYR A 142 14.39 2.66 29.58
CA TYR A 142 13.47 2.28 28.50
C TYR A 142 12.09 2.89 28.70
N GLY A 143 11.53 3.50 27.65
CA GLY A 143 10.34 4.36 27.73
C GLY A 143 10.68 5.85 27.56
N ALA A 144 11.89 6.28 27.94
CA ALA A 144 12.45 7.55 27.49
C ALA A 144 13.00 7.46 26.06
N TRP A 145 13.13 6.26 25.51
CA TRP A 145 13.43 5.93 24.12
C TRP A 145 12.71 4.62 23.78
N ILE A 146 12.48 4.37 22.49
CA ILE A 146 11.68 3.23 22.00
C ILE A 146 12.44 2.44 20.93
N ALA A 147 12.22 1.13 20.92
CA ALA A 147 12.82 0.21 19.97
C ALA A 147 11.77 -0.64 19.26
N TYR A 148 12.08 -1.01 18.03
CA TYR A 148 11.23 -1.76 17.13
C TYR A 148 11.99 -2.95 16.57
N ARG A 149 11.27 -3.96 16.11
CA ARG A 149 11.88 -5.11 15.45
C ARG A 149 12.41 -4.73 14.07
N ASN A 150 11.68 -3.85 13.38
CA ASN A 150 12.00 -3.37 12.03
C ASN A 150 12.04 -1.84 11.99
N PRO A 151 12.59 -1.22 10.94
CA PRO A 151 12.43 0.19 10.70
C PRO A 151 10.95 0.56 10.61
N ILE A 152 10.57 1.67 11.25
CA ILE A 152 9.24 2.24 11.04
C ILE A 152 9.26 2.94 9.69
N LYS A 153 8.20 2.79 8.90
CA LYS A 153 7.95 3.67 7.75
C LYS A 153 7.64 5.07 8.29
N THR A 154 8.67 5.87 8.53
CA THR A 154 8.52 7.30 8.73
C THR A 154 8.18 7.89 7.37
N VAL A 155 6.92 8.26 7.15
CA VAL A 155 6.61 9.25 6.11
C VAL A 155 7.28 10.53 6.58
N MET A 156 8.38 10.92 5.95
CA MET A 156 9.03 12.19 6.24
C MET A 156 8.01 13.30 5.97
N PRO A 157 7.80 14.27 6.87
CA PRO A 157 6.97 15.43 6.58
C PRO A 157 7.66 16.25 5.47
N GLY A 158 7.26 16.01 4.22
CA GLY A 158 7.89 16.57 3.02
C GLY A 158 7.81 15.65 1.79
N GLU A 159 7.59 14.35 1.96
CA GLU A 159 7.23 13.46 0.86
C GLU A 159 5.72 13.53 0.60
N GLU A 160 5.24 14.72 0.20
CA GLU A 160 4.03 14.78 -0.60
C GLU A 160 4.28 13.95 -1.85
N GLN A 161 3.47 12.92 -2.02
CA GLN A 161 3.47 12.01 -3.16
C GLN A 161 3.32 12.81 -4.46
N HIS A 162 4.44 13.27 -5.01
CA HIS A 162 4.53 13.76 -6.37
C HIS A 162 4.81 12.57 -7.28
N GLY A 163 3.75 12.18 -7.99
CA GLY A 163 3.84 11.43 -9.25
C GLY A 163 3.58 9.94 -9.11
N VAL A 164 2.87 9.30 -10.04
CA VAL A 164 2.28 9.73 -11.33
C VAL A 164 1.07 8.82 -11.57
#